data_AF-A0A7W1XQH7-F1
#
_entry.id   AF-A0A7W1XQH7-F1
#
_cell.length_a   1.000
_cell.length_b   1.000
_cell.length_c   1.000
_cell.angle_alpha   90.00
_cell.angle_beta   90.00
_cell.angle_gamma   90.00
#
_symmetry.space_group_name_H-M   'P 1'
#
loop_
_entity.id
_entity.type
_entity.pdbx_description
1 polymer ?
#
loop_
_entity_poly.entity_id
_entity_poly.type
_entity_poly.pdbx_seq_one_letter_code
_entity_poly.pdbx_strand_id
1 'polypeptide(L)'
;MAIPEHIKKIIEDYKQPRENVMIMPEVIKYQNQIYYGASYHQGRNVTGYLILTVDGNIIPKQEAIEVHFISQSISMIASVFFRSTRGLVGKNFSLSGGHIKH
;
A
#
# COMPACT_ATOMS: atom_id res chain seq x y z
N MET A 1 -8.43 8.60 -0.38
CA MET A 1 -7.85 9.95 -0.23
C MET A 1 -6.76 10.12 -1.26
N ALA A 2 -6.71 11.25 -1.96
CA ALA A 2 -5.60 11.54 -2.87
C ALA A 2 -4.34 11.92 -2.06
N ILE A 3 -3.16 11.55 -2.56
CA ILE A 3 -1.87 11.96 -1.97
C ILE A 3 -1.67 13.46 -2.25
N PRO A 4 -1.37 14.29 -1.24
CA PRO A 4 -1.14 15.72 -1.44
C PRO A 4 0.00 16.00 -2.42
N GLU A 5 -0.12 17.03 -3.25
CA GLU A 5 0.88 17.36 -4.28
C GLU A 5 2.26 17.72 -3.68
N HIS A 6 2.31 18.37 -2.52
CA HIS A 6 3.58 18.68 -1.87
C HIS A 6 4.32 17.41 -1.44
N ILE A 7 3.60 16.38 -0.99
CA ILE A 7 4.19 15.08 -0.65
C ILE A 7 4.77 14.40 -1.89
N LYS A 8 4.03 14.41 -3.01
CA LYS A 8 4.54 13.86 -4.28
C LYS A 8 5.81 14.56 -4.72
N LYS A 9 5.86 15.89 -4.60
CA LYS A 9 7.04 16.68 -4.94
C LYS A 9 8.24 16.31 -4.07
N ILE A 10 8.06 16.25 -2.74
CA ILE A 10 9.14 15.84 -1.83
C ILE A 10 9.64 14.44 -2.19
N ILE A 11 8.73 13.48 -2.45
CA ILE A 11 9.12 12.13 -2.88
C ILE A 11 9.95 12.16 -4.16
N GLU A 12 9.54 12.95 -5.16
CA GLU A 12 10.27 13.06 -6.42
C GLU A 12 11.65 13.70 -6.25
N ASP A 13 11.79 14.70 -5.36
CA ASP A 13 13.04 15.42 -5.09
C ASP A 13 14.12 14.51 -4.45
N TYR A 14 13.73 13.42 -3.79
CA TYR A 14 14.66 12.45 -3.17
C TYR A 14 15.15 11.36 -4.14
N LYS A 15 14.59 11.30 -5.35
CA LYS A 15 14.92 10.29 -6.36
C LYS A 15 16.35 10.48 -6.87
N GLN A 16 17.16 9.43 -6.81
CA GLN A 16 18.49 9.44 -7.41
C GLN A 16 18.42 9.27 -8.94
N PRO A 17 19.47 9.69 -9.68
CA PRO A 17 19.53 9.42 -11.11
C PRO A 17 19.32 7.94 -11.42
N ARG A 18 18.51 7.66 -12.45
CA ARG A 18 18.14 6.31 -12.92
C ARG A 18 17.19 5.52 -12.01
N GLU A 19 16.73 6.11 -10.91
CA GLU A 19 15.66 5.52 -10.13
C GLU A 19 14.28 5.83 -10.73
N ASN A 20 13.37 4.89 -10.56
CA ASN A 20 11.93 5.11 -10.67
C ASN A 20 11.33 5.11 -9.27
N VAL A 21 10.26 5.89 -9.08
CA VAL A 21 9.57 5.97 -7.81
C VAL A 21 8.22 5.25 -7.87
N MET A 22 7.92 4.48 -6.82
CA MET A 22 6.62 3.89 -6.59
C MET A 22 6.07 4.43 -5.28
N ILE A 23 5.12 5.36 -5.38
CA ILE A 23 4.40 5.88 -4.21
C ILE A 23 3.42 4.81 -3.74
N MET A 24 3.42 4.53 -2.45
CA MET A 24 2.51 3.56 -1.85
C MET A 24 1.07 4.07 -2.02
N PRO A 25 0.15 3.23 -2.54
CA PRO A 25 -1.22 3.65 -2.79
C PRO A 25 -2.03 3.85 -1.50
N GLU A 26 -1.59 3.22 -0.41
CA GLU A 26 -2.25 3.25 0.88
C GLU A 26 -1.63 4.30 1.80
N VAL A 27 -2.51 5.00 2.52
CA VAL A 27 -2.11 5.94 3.57
C VAL A 27 -1.89 5.15 4.86
N ILE A 28 -0.76 5.34 5.52
CA ILE A 28 -0.42 4.59 6.74
C ILE A 28 -0.89 5.41 7.94
N LYS A 29 -1.66 4.81 8.84
CA LYS A 29 -2.12 5.45 10.07
C LYS A 29 -1.46 4.77 11.27
N TYR A 30 -0.70 5.53 12.05
CA TYR A 30 -0.02 5.04 13.25
C TYR A 30 0.04 6.14 14.30
N GLN A 31 -0.21 5.81 15.57
CA GLN A 31 -0.22 6.76 16.70
C GLN A 31 -0.99 8.07 16.43
N ASN A 32 -2.18 7.97 15.83
CA ASN A 32 -3.03 9.10 15.42
C ASN A 32 -2.41 10.05 14.36
N GLN A 33 -1.31 9.65 13.73
CA GLN A 33 -0.66 10.37 12.66
C GLN A 33 -0.84 9.66 11.32
N ILE A 34 -0.80 10.45 10.25
CA ILE A 34 -0.90 9.99 8.87
C ILE A 34 0.48 10.08 8.23
N TYR A 35 0.87 8.99 7.58
CA TYR A 35 2.12 8.89 6.85
C TYR A 35 1.90 8.50 5.39
N TYR A 36 2.82 8.96 4.56
CA TYR A 36 2.92 8.62 3.15
C TYR A 36 4.25 7.93 2.90
N GLY A 37 4.21 6.84 2.15
CA GLY A 37 5.38 6.03 1.83
C GLY A 37 5.69 6.04 0.34
N ALA A 38 6.97 5.93 0.00
CA ALA A 38 7.42 5.63 -1.34
C ALA A 38 8.61 4.65 -1.30
N SER A 39 8.78 3.92 -2.40
CA SER A 39 9.95 3.09 -2.66
C SER A 39 10.63 3.53 -3.95
N TYR A 40 11.96 3.50 -3.95
CA TYR A 40 12.78 3.83 -5.10
C TYR A 40 13.35 2.54 -5.69
N HIS A 41 13.43 2.48 -7.02
CA HIS A 41 13.78 1.27 -7.74
C HIS A 41 14.78 1.56 -8.86
N GLN A 42 15.81 0.73 -8.96
CA GLN A 42 16.62 0.62 -10.18
C GLN A 42 16.29 -0.70 -10.87
N GLY A 43 15.53 -0.62 -11.97
CA GLY A 43 14.95 -1.80 -12.59
C GLY A 43 13.96 -2.48 -11.65
N ARG A 44 14.25 -3.73 -11.24
CA ARG A 44 13.42 -4.51 -10.30
C ARG A 44 13.92 -4.44 -8.85
N ASN A 45 15.06 -3.81 -8.61
CA ASN A 45 15.69 -3.78 -7.29
C ASN A 45 15.24 -2.53 -6.53
N VAL A 46 14.72 -2.73 -5.32
CA VAL A 46 14.45 -1.62 -4.40
C VAL A 46 15.78 -1.08 -3.87
N THR A 47 16.00 0.20 -4.03
CA THR A 47 17.21 0.91 -3.60
C THR A 47 16.99 1.75 -2.34
N GLY A 48 15.73 2.10 -2.04
CA GLY A 48 15.41 2.86 -0.83
C GLY A 48 13.92 2.96 -0.55
N TYR A 49 13.61 3.40 0.66
CA TYR A 49 12.27 3.75 1.10
C TYR A 49 12.28 5.13 1.73
N LEU A 50 11.20 5.89 1.52
CA LEU A 50 10.97 7.16 2.18
C LEU A 50 9.59 7.14 2.83
N ILE A 51 9.52 7.61 4.08
CA ILE A 51 8.28 7.78 4.82
C ILE A 51 8.23 9.22 5.32
N LEU A 52 7.11 9.87 5.07
CA LEU A 52 6.87 11.27 5.37
C LEU A 52 5.59 11.43 6.19
N THR A 53 5.58 12.40 7.09
CA THR A 53 4.32 12.87 7.71
C THR A 53 3.47 13.65 6.70
N VAL A 54 2.23 13.99 7.06
CA VAL A 54 1.35 14.85 6.25
C VAL A 54 1.95 16.22 5.90
N ASP A 55 2.83 16.73 6.76
CA ASP A 55 3.53 18.01 6.55
C ASP A 55 4.80 17.87 5.70
N GLY A 56 5.15 16.65 5.29
CA GLY A 56 6.33 16.38 4.47
C GLY A 56 7.62 16.21 5.27
N ASN A 57 7.54 16.02 6.58
CA ASN A 57 8.72 15.81 7.42
C ASN A 57 9.21 14.36 7.32
N ILE A 58 10.53 14.19 7.21
CA ILE A 58 11.18 12.90 7.37
C ILE A 58 11.19 12.54 8.85
N ILE A 59 10.74 11.34 9.15
CA ILE A 59 10.70 10.82 10.51
C ILE A 59 11.98 10.07 10.88
N PRO A 60 12.29 9.91 12.18
CA PRO A 60 13.42 9.11 12.63
C PRO A 60 13.36 7.68 12.10
N LYS A 61 14.54 7.09 11.85
CA LYS A 61 14.68 5.73 11.28
C LYS A 61 13.88 4.66 12.02
N GLN A 62 13.85 4.71 13.36
CA GLN A 62 13.15 3.72 14.17
C GLN A 62 11.63 3.76 13.91
N GLU A 63 11.06 4.97 13.89
CA GLU A 63 9.64 5.19 13.58
C GLU A 63 9.33 4.79 12.13
N ALA A 64 10.21 5.13 11.18
CA ALA A 64 10.07 4.71 9.79
C ALA A 64 10.03 3.18 9.64
N ILE A 65 10.86 2.45 10.39
CA ILE A 65 10.86 0.99 10.39
C ILE A 65 9.51 0.45 10.89
N GLU A 66 9.00 0.97 12.01
CA GLU A 66 7.71 0.55 12.58
C GLU A 66 6.56 0.82 11.62
N VAL A 67 6.49 2.03 11.06
CA VAL A 67 5.47 2.45 10.09
C VAL A 67 5.55 1.58 8.83
N HIS A 68 6.76 1.25 8.35
CA HIS A 68 6.96 0.35 7.22
C HIS A 68 6.46 -1.08 7.51
N PHE A 69 6.78 -1.64 8.67
CA PHE A 69 6.32 -2.98 9.06
C PHE A 69 4.79 -3.07 9.15
N ILE A 70 4.15 -2.03 9.71
CA ILE A 70 2.69 -1.94 9.77
C ILE A 70 2.10 -1.87 8.36
N SER A 71 2.66 -1.04 7.49
CA SER A 71 2.23 -0.94 6.08
C SER A 71 2.30 -2.27 5.35
N GLN A 72 3.42 -2.99 5.46
CA GLN A 72 3.59 -4.30 4.81
C GLN A 72 2.61 -5.34 5.37
N SER A 73 2.36 -5.30 6.67
CA SER A 73 1.41 -6.19 7.32
C SER A 73 -0.03 -5.94 6.85
N ILE A 74 -0.43 -4.68 6.71
CA ILE A 74 -1.75 -4.28 6.18
C ILE A 74 -1.89 -4.72 4.71
N SER A 75 -0.89 -4.43 3.87
CA SER A 75 -0.90 -4.83 2.46
C SER A 75 -0.93 -6.36 2.30
N MET A 76 -0.22 -7.10 3.15
CA MET A 76 -0.26 -8.57 3.17
C MET A 76 -1.66 -9.08 3.55
N ILE A 77 -2.25 -8.55 4.63
CA ILE A 77 -3.61 -8.90 5.06
C ILE A 77 -4.62 -8.60 3.95
N ALA A 78 -4.59 -7.40 3.37
CA ALA A 78 -5.45 -7.02 2.26
C ALA A 78 -5.30 -7.99 1.08
N SER A 79 -4.06 -8.34 0.70
CA SER A 79 -3.81 -9.29 -0.40
C SER A 79 -4.35 -10.70 -0.12
N VAL A 80 -4.27 -11.17 1.13
CA VAL A 80 -4.82 -12.47 1.56
C VAL A 80 -6.34 -12.44 1.52
N PHE A 81 -6.98 -11.39 2.02
CA PHE A 81 -8.43 -11.21 1.96
C PHE A 81 -8.96 -11.09 0.51
N PHE A 82 -8.25 -10.38 -0.37
CA PHE A 82 -8.61 -10.31 -1.78
C PHE A 82 -8.45 -11.65 -2.50
N ARG A 83 -7.43 -12.44 -2.16
CA ARG A 83 -7.26 -13.80 -2.71
C ARG A 83 -8.34 -14.77 -2.19
N SER A 84 -8.68 -14.72 -0.91
CA SER A 84 -9.69 -15.61 -0.33
C SER A 84 -11.10 -15.31 -0.86
N THR A 85 -11.45 -14.03 -1.00
CA THR A 85 -12.74 -13.61 -1.57
C THR A 85 -12.86 -13.94 -3.07
N ARG A 86 -11.80 -13.76 -3.87
CA ARG A 86 -11.79 -14.21 -5.27
C ARG A 86 -11.83 -15.74 -5.42
N GLY A 87 -11.22 -16.48 -4.50
CA GLY A 87 -11.31 -17.94 -4.44
C GLY A 87 -12.71 -18.46 -4.13
N LEU A 88 -13.51 -17.70 -3.39
CA LEU A 88 -14.91 -18.02 -3.07
C LEU A 88 -15.89 -17.68 -4.20
N VAL A 89 -15.62 -16.64 -4.99
CA VAL A 89 -16.48 -16.28 -6.15
C VAL A 89 -16.30 -17.23 -7.34
N GLY A 90 -15.19 -17.99 -7.39
CA GLY A 90 -14.89 -18.95 -8.47
C GLY A 90 -15.44 -20.37 -8.28
N LYS A 91 -16.08 -20.68 -7.15
CA LYS A 91 -16.66 -22.02 -6.91
C LYS A 91 -18.09 -21.92 -6.39
N ASN A 92 -19.02 -22.29 -7.26
CA ASN A 92 -20.40 -22.70 -7.01
C ASN A 92 -21.44 -21.59 -6.79
N PHE A 93 -22.06 -21.15 -7.89
CA PHE A 93 -23.53 -21.09 -7.97
C PHE A 93 -23.98 -21.46 -9.39
N SER A 94 -23.95 -22.76 -9.69
CA SER A 94 -24.83 -23.35 -10.70
C SER A 94 -26.15 -23.65 -10.00
N LEU A 95 -27.11 -22.73 -10.06
CA LEU A 95 -28.51 -23.04 -9.75
C LEU A 95 -29.14 -23.68 -11.00
N SER A 96 -28.80 -24.95 -11.25
CA SER A 96 -29.62 -25.83 -12.09
C SER A 96 -30.84 -26.24 -11.29
N GLY A 97 -32.02 -26.07 -11.90
CA GLY A 97 -33.32 -26.08 -11.24
C GLY A 97 -33.76 -27.39 -10.59
N GLY A 98 -34.80 -27.24 -9.76
CA GLY A 98 -35.59 -28.32 -9.18
C GLY A 98 -36.88 -27.74 -8.61
N HIS A 99 -38.01 -28.10 -9.22
CA HIS A 99 -39.38 -27.70 -8.90
C HIS A 99 -39.77 -27.86 -7.42
N ILE A 100 -40.67 -26.98 -6.95
CA ILE A 100 -41.63 -27.28 -5.88
C ILE A 100 -43.03 -27.02 -6.44
N LYS A 101 -43.86 -28.06 -6.53
CA LYS A 101 -45.30 -27.99 -6.83
C LYS A 101 -46.05 -27.64 -5.54
N HIS A 102 -47.07 -26.78 -5.65
CA HIS A 102 -48.15 -26.63 -4.68
C HIS A 102 -49.17 -27.77 -4.82
#